data_AF-A0A496T5J8-F1
#
_entry.id   AF-A0A496T5J8-F1
#
_cell.length_a   1.000
_cell.length_b   1.000
_cell.length_c   1.000
_cell.angle_alpha   90.00
_cell.angle_beta   90.00
_cell.angle_gamma   90.00
#
_symmetry.space_group_name_H-M   'P 1'
#
loop_
_entity.id
_entity.type
_entity.pdbx_description
1 polymer ?
#
loop_
_entity_poly.entity_id
_entity_poly.type
_entity_poly.pdbx_seq_one_letter_code
_entity_poly.pdbx_strand_id
1 'polypeptide(L)'
;MQMLKFELSEAKTIRKLSQSTQSWSTLSPGQIIAQTNLRPIICHGGYAPFSSKKALIWANAGSLTGEFELIDVTVNKQPPALPPVVYTGKLKKAGRHIWGGNNYIADFSDFQKEGLYCVRLKVKDMLQVVDSYVFKIIDSFYLEMARKAAGWFYYQRCGTEVPGWHKACHAEDTLILKSGKRIDASGGWHDAGDYGKWVSSETPGVWALASLADEFKGEVQGNSGVPGPLEEAAWEAKYLCKVYHNGVFHLIFTPVMENVCVWLGAPEKEPSRVVTEAQSLEYSTPPVSSTILTAASLARVARLILPHDKELADRCISITREVQNLATKVDP
;
A
#
# COMPACT_ATOMS: atom_id res chain seq x y z
N MET A 1 -27.79 20.57 15.19
CA MET A 1 -26.39 20.19 14.90
C MET A 1 -25.53 20.66 16.06
N GLN A 2 -25.13 19.75 16.95
CA GLN A 2 -24.31 20.11 18.11
C GLN A 2 -22.87 20.32 17.61
N MET A 3 -22.34 21.51 17.82
CA MET A 3 -21.02 21.90 17.35
C MET A 3 -19.96 21.14 18.15
N LEU A 4 -19.25 20.21 17.49
CA LEU A 4 -18.08 19.53 18.06
C LEU A 4 -17.01 20.59 18.32
N LYS A 5 -16.86 21.02 19.59
CA LYS A 5 -15.77 21.88 20.03
C LYS A 5 -14.65 20.97 20.52
N PHE A 6 -13.55 20.89 19.77
CA PHE A 6 -12.33 20.25 20.24
C PHE A 6 -11.64 21.20 21.23
N GLU A 7 -11.42 20.76 22.47
CA GLU A 7 -10.56 21.49 23.40
C GLU A 7 -9.09 21.21 23.07
N LEU A 8 -8.41 22.20 22.49
CA LEU A 8 -6.98 22.13 22.15
C LEU A 8 -6.05 21.97 23.37
N SER A 9 -6.58 22.03 24.59
CA SER A 9 -5.87 21.75 25.84
C SER A 9 -5.34 20.31 25.93
N GLU A 10 -5.91 19.38 25.14
CA GLU A 10 -5.46 17.99 25.04
C GLU A 10 -4.30 17.78 24.04
N ALA A 11 -3.99 18.78 23.21
CA ALA A 11 -2.87 18.73 22.27
C ALA A 11 -1.52 18.93 22.99
N LYS A 12 -1.10 17.92 23.76
CA LYS A 12 0.09 17.96 24.63
C LYS A 12 1.43 18.02 23.90
N THR A 13 1.46 17.97 22.56
CA THR A 13 2.70 17.94 21.78
C THR A 13 2.63 18.77 20.51
N ILE A 14 2.42 20.08 20.62
CA ILE A 14 2.88 20.99 19.56
C ILE A 14 4.36 21.22 19.78
N ARG A 15 5.22 20.37 19.20
CA ARG A 15 6.66 20.66 19.14
C ARG A 15 6.86 21.80 18.14
N LYS A 16 7.47 22.89 18.58
CA LYS A 16 7.96 23.95 17.68
C LYS A 16 8.98 23.33 16.73
N LEU A 17 8.62 23.14 15.47
CA LEU A 17 9.53 22.66 14.44
C LEU A 17 10.54 23.77 14.15
N SER A 18 11.81 23.54 14.49
CA SER A 18 12.93 24.39 14.08
C SER A 18 13.68 23.73 12.93
N GLN A 19 14.25 24.55 12.04
CA GLN A 19 15.11 24.05 10.98
C GLN A 19 16.38 23.45 11.59
N SER A 20 16.70 22.19 11.24
CA SER A 20 18.00 21.61 11.58
C SER A 20 19.05 22.06 10.56
N THR A 21 20.03 22.84 11.02
CA THR A 21 21.14 23.32 10.20
C THR A 21 22.45 22.54 10.43
N GLN A 22 22.45 21.59 11.37
CA GLN A 22 23.61 20.74 11.65
C GLN A 22 23.87 19.81 10.47
N SER A 23 25.07 19.91 9.88
CA SER A 23 25.39 19.25 8.62
C SER A 23 26.77 18.60 8.63
N TRP A 24 26.94 17.44 7.98
CA TRP A 24 28.24 16.81 7.74
C TRP A 24 29.09 17.56 6.71
N SER A 25 28.48 18.48 5.93
CA SER A 25 29.18 19.34 4.97
C SER A 25 28.40 20.62 4.66
N THR A 26 29.03 21.59 4.00
CA THR A 26 28.40 22.86 3.62
C THR A 26 27.12 22.64 2.82
N LEU A 27 26.05 23.34 3.21
CA LEU A 27 24.76 23.27 2.54
C LEU A 27 24.80 23.91 1.15
N SER A 28 24.06 23.34 0.21
CA SER A 28 23.83 24.00 -1.09
C SER A 28 22.94 25.24 -0.91
N PRO A 29 23.06 26.26 -1.79
CA PRO A 29 22.10 27.35 -1.83
C PRO A 29 20.65 26.84 -1.92
N GLY A 30 19.78 27.32 -1.02
CA GLY A 30 18.37 26.93 -0.93
C GLY A 30 18.09 25.58 -0.26
N GLN A 31 19.11 24.89 0.25
CA GLN A 31 18.93 23.60 0.93
C GLN A 31 18.29 23.79 2.31
N ILE A 32 17.09 23.24 2.48
CA ILE A 32 16.29 23.39 3.71
C ILE A 32 16.55 22.30 4.74
N ILE A 33 17.16 21.17 4.34
CA ILE A 33 17.46 20.02 5.20
C ILE A 33 18.96 19.75 5.18
N ALA A 34 19.60 19.82 6.36
CA ALA A 34 20.97 19.38 6.57
C ALA A 34 20.99 17.92 7.06
N GLN A 35 21.87 17.09 6.48
CA GLN A 35 22.14 15.76 7.03
C GLN A 35 23.36 15.85 7.96
N THR A 36 23.32 15.23 9.14
CA THR A 36 24.45 15.22 10.08
C THR A 36 25.51 14.19 9.78
N ASN A 37 25.17 13.14 9.03
CA ASN A 37 26.09 12.09 8.58
C ASN A 37 25.78 11.73 7.13
N LEU A 38 26.81 11.32 6.39
CA LEU A 38 26.64 10.77 5.05
C LEU A 38 26.28 9.28 5.17
N ARG A 39 25.01 8.95 4.95
CA ARG A 39 24.49 7.58 4.98
C ARG A 39 23.98 7.17 3.60
N PRO A 40 24.37 5.99 3.05
CA PRO A 40 23.73 5.45 1.86
C PRO A 40 22.25 5.15 2.13
N ILE A 41 21.39 5.72 1.29
CA ILE A 41 19.94 5.47 1.26
C ILE A 41 19.72 4.24 0.38
N ILE A 42 19.07 3.22 0.93
CA ILE A 42 18.87 1.91 0.27
C ILE A 42 17.39 1.53 0.29
N CYS A 43 16.99 0.54 -0.50
CA CYS A 43 15.68 -0.09 -0.32
C CYS A 43 15.71 -0.93 0.96
N HIS A 44 15.05 -0.46 2.02
CA HIS A 44 15.08 -1.13 3.33
C HIS A 44 14.44 -2.53 3.30
N GLY A 45 13.52 -2.78 2.35
CA GLY A 45 12.96 -4.12 2.13
C GLY A 45 14.01 -5.12 1.64
N GLY A 46 15.00 -4.65 0.87
CA GLY A 46 15.99 -5.49 0.22
C GLY A 46 15.94 -5.41 -1.30
N TYR A 47 16.52 -6.43 -1.93
CA TYR A 47 16.61 -6.57 -3.38
C TYR A 47 16.54 -8.04 -3.81
N ALA A 48 16.24 -8.28 -5.08
CA ALA A 48 16.38 -9.61 -5.67
C ALA A 48 17.81 -9.83 -6.24
N PRO A 49 18.33 -11.07 -6.24
CA PRO A 49 19.64 -11.44 -6.78
C PRO A 49 19.90 -10.91 -8.19
N PHE A 50 18.90 -10.96 -9.07
CA PHE A 50 19.03 -10.60 -10.48
C PHE A 50 18.35 -9.26 -10.85
N SER A 51 18.09 -8.37 -9.88
CA SER A 51 17.50 -7.06 -10.12
C SER A 51 18.52 -5.90 -10.14
N SER A 52 18.06 -4.69 -10.47
CA SER A 52 18.84 -3.47 -10.19
C SER A 52 19.00 -3.29 -8.67
N LYS A 53 20.21 -3.01 -8.21
CA LYS A 53 20.56 -2.82 -6.79
C LYS A 53 21.43 -1.60 -6.61
N LYS A 54 20.83 -0.55 -6.05
CA LYS A 54 21.43 0.79 -6.00
C LYS A 54 21.20 1.44 -4.65
N ALA A 55 22.25 2.00 -4.06
CA ALA A 55 22.13 2.95 -2.97
C ALA A 55 22.27 4.38 -3.52
N LEU A 56 21.41 5.28 -3.05
CA LEU A 56 21.52 6.71 -3.28
C LEU A 56 22.35 7.34 -2.17
N ILE A 57 23.34 8.13 -2.55
CA ILE A 57 24.12 8.94 -1.62
C ILE A 57 23.76 10.40 -1.90
N TRP A 58 23.10 11.03 -0.94
CA TRP A 58 22.74 12.44 -1.02
C TRP A 58 23.85 13.29 -0.38
N ALA A 59 24.69 13.87 -1.23
CA ALA A 59 25.70 14.82 -0.83
C ALA A 59 25.12 16.24 -0.74
N ASN A 60 25.63 17.12 0.15
CA ASN A 60 25.26 18.54 0.15
C ASN A 60 25.97 19.28 -1.00
N ALA A 61 26.59 20.44 -0.77
CA ALA A 61 27.23 21.25 -1.83
C ALA A 61 28.48 20.60 -2.44
N GLY A 62 29.13 19.66 -1.73
CA GLY A 62 30.40 19.08 -2.14
C GLY A 62 30.30 18.08 -3.30
N SER A 63 31.41 17.89 -4.01
CA SER A 63 31.58 16.76 -4.92
C SER A 63 32.12 15.55 -4.17
N LEU A 64 31.41 14.43 -4.21
CA LEU A 64 31.87 13.18 -3.64
C LEU A 64 32.68 12.39 -4.67
N THR A 65 33.88 11.97 -4.30
CA THR A 65 34.64 10.94 -5.03
C THR A 65 35.04 9.85 -4.07
N GLY A 66 35.01 8.60 -4.53
CA GLY A 66 35.32 7.46 -3.70
C GLY A 66 34.65 6.18 -4.16
N GLU A 67 34.75 5.21 -3.27
CA GLU A 67 34.26 3.85 -3.47
C GLU A 67 33.19 3.54 -2.42
N PHE A 68 32.55 2.40 -2.61
CA PHE A 68 31.70 1.79 -1.61
C PHE A 68 32.04 0.31 -1.51
N GLU A 69 31.80 -0.24 -0.33
CA GLU A 69 31.95 -1.66 -0.01
C GLU A 69 30.58 -2.22 0.36
N LEU A 70 30.31 -3.45 -0.08
CA LEU A 70 29.23 -4.26 0.46
C LEU A 70 29.80 -5.15 1.56
N ILE A 71 29.26 -4.99 2.76
CA ILE A 71 29.67 -5.74 3.95
C ILE A 71 28.66 -6.85 4.19
N ASP A 72 29.12 -8.11 4.23
CA ASP A 72 28.28 -9.26 4.57
C ASP A 72 28.12 -9.37 6.08
N VAL A 73 26.88 -9.20 6.54
CA VAL A 73 26.48 -9.28 7.95
C VAL A 73 25.51 -10.44 8.20
N THR A 74 25.46 -11.42 7.28
CA THR A 74 24.62 -12.61 7.40
C THR A 74 24.97 -13.43 8.63
N VAL A 75 26.27 -13.55 8.91
CA VAL A 75 26.78 -14.14 10.14
C VAL A 75 27.29 -13.00 11.01
N ASN A 76 26.72 -12.87 12.22
CA ASN A 76 27.17 -11.89 13.19
C ASN A 76 28.59 -12.25 13.69
N LYS A 77 29.61 -11.71 13.03
CA LYS A 77 31.00 -11.82 13.48
C LYS A 77 31.26 -10.80 14.57
N GLN A 78 31.51 -11.30 15.78
CA GLN A 78 31.88 -10.48 16.92
C GLN A 78 33.32 -9.96 16.78
N PRO A 79 33.60 -8.72 17.22
CA PRO A 79 34.97 -8.21 17.31
C PRO A 79 35.89 -9.19 18.06
N PRO A 80 37.17 -9.35 17.65
CA PRO A 80 37.89 -8.55 16.64
C PRO A 80 37.67 -8.98 15.18
N ALA A 81 36.89 -10.04 14.92
CA ALA A 81 36.65 -10.51 13.56
C ALA A 81 35.73 -9.52 12.82
N LEU A 82 36.23 -8.89 11.77
CA LEU A 82 35.43 -7.99 10.95
C LEU A 82 34.50 -8.78 10.03
N PRO A 83 33.25 -8.29 9.82
CA PRO A 83 32.42 -8.79 8.73
C PRO A 83 33.13 -8.61 7.39
N PRO A 84 33.10 -9.60 6.48
CA PRO A 84 33.88 -9.53 5.26
C PRO A 84 33.30 -8.52 4.27
N VAL A 85 34.20 -7.79 3.59
CA VAL A 85 33.87 -7.05 2.37
C VAL A 85 33.70 -8.07 1.25
N VAL A 86 32.52 -8.11 0.63
CA VAL A 86 32.18 -9.10 -0.42
C VAL A 86 32.03 -8.49 -1.80
N TYR A 87 31.99 -7.16 -1.88
CA TYR A 87 31.93 -6.42 -3.14
C TYR A 87 32.47 -5.01 -2.94
N THR A 88 33.11 -4.45 -3.96
CA THR A 88 33.57 -3.06 -3.99
C THR A 88 33.18 -2.43 -5.32
N GLY A 89 32.75 -1.18 -5.29
CA GLY A 89 32.41 -0.42 -6.48
C GLY A 89 32.72 1.06 -6.36
N LYS A 90 32.73 1.76 -7.51
CA LYS A 90 32.92 3.21 -7.55
C LYS A 90 31.59 3.95 -7.46
N LEU A 91 31.59 5.10 -6.79
CA LEU A 91 30.44 5.99 -6.78
C LEU A 91 30.27 6.67 -8.13
N LYS A 92 29.05 6.68 -8.67
CA LYS A 92 28.70 7.33 -9.93
C LYS A 92 27.89 8.60 -9.66
N LYS A 93 28.22 9.72 -10.31
CA LYS A 93 27.44 10.97 -10.18
C LYS A 93 26.05 10.78 -10.80
N ALA A 94 25.02 11.25 -10.11
CA ALA A 94 23.61 11.07 -10.48
C ALA A 94 22.80 12.38 -10.42
N GLY A 95 23.45 13.51 -10.65
CA GLY A 95 22.80 14.82 -10.78
C GLY A 95 22.57 15.53 -9.45
N ARG A 96 21.55 16.38 -9.40
CA ARG A 96 21.21 17.25 -8.25
C ARG A 96 19.80 16.94 -7.77
N HIS A 97 19.54 17.00 -6.47
CA HIS A 97 18.20 16.86 -5.92
C HIS A 97 17.45 18.21 -5.91
N ILE A 98 16.12 18.19 -6.11
CA ILE A 98 15.28 19.40 -6.10
C ILE A 98 15.28 20.13 -4.75
N TRP A 99 15.57 19.43 -3.65
CA TRP A 99 15.72 19.99 -2.30
C TRP A 99 17.17 20.41 -1.96
N GLY A 100 18.04 20.54 -2.98
CA GLY A 100 19.45 20.89 -2.84
C GLY A 100 20.38 19.67 -2.75
N GLY A 101 21.68 19.87 -2.98
CA GLY A 101 22.69 18.81 -2.89
C GLY A 101 22.92 17.98 -4.16
N ASN A 102 24.11 17.36 -4.24
CA ASN A 102 24.51 16.45 -5.32
C ASN A 102 24.16 15.00 -4.98
N ASN A 103 23.72 14.22 -5.96
CA ASN A 103 23.41 12.81 -5.79
C ASN A 103 24.47 11.92 -6.42
N TYR A 104 24.71 10.78 -5.78
CA TYR A 104 25.60 9.72 -6.26
C TYR A 104 24.93 8.37 -6.10
N ILE A 105 25.33 7.41 -6.93
CA ILE A 105 24.84 6.04 -6.92
C ILE A 105 25.99 5.09 -6.63
N ALA A 106 25.78 4.23 -5.63
CA ALA A 106 26.52 2.98 -5.46
C ALA A 106 25.72 1.86 -6.11
N ASP A 107 26.19 1.36 -7.26
CA ASP A 107 25.51 0.32 -8.05
C ASP A 107 26.22 -1.02 -7.85
N PHE A 108 25.50 -1.97 -7.23
CA PHE A 108 25.95 -3.32 -6.95
C PHE A 108 24.99 -4.35 -7.57
N SER A 109 24.38 -3.99 -8.70
CA SER A 109 23.43 -4.85 -9.42
C SER A 109 24.04 -6.20 -9.84
N ASP A 110 25.35 -6.23 -10.12
CA ASP A 110 26.08 -7.43 -10.53
C ASP A 110 26.38 -8.39 -9.36
N PHE A 111 26.17 -7.97 -8.11
CA PHE A 111 26.32 -8.83 -6.94
C PHE A 111 25.04 -9.63 -6.67
N GLN A 112 25.09 -10.94 -6.84
CA GLN A 112 23.88 -11.80 -6.87
C GLN A 112 23.72 -12.71 -5.64
N LYS A 113 24.71 -12.76 -4.75
CA LYS A 113 24.67 -13.69 -3.62
C LYS A 113 23.60 -13.26 -2.60
N GLU A 114 22.77 -14.21 -2.17
CA GLU A 114 21.79 -13.98 -1.12
C GLU A 114 22.45 -13.81 0.25
N GLY A 115 21.83 -12.98 1.09
CA GLY A 115 22.32 -12.71 2.44
C GLY A 115 21.82 -11.39 3.02
N LEU A 116 22.41 -11.01 4.16
CA LEU A 116 22.21 -9.72 4.81
C LEU A 116 23.44 -8.85 4.59
N TYR A 117 23.23 -7.62 4.14
CA TYR A 117 24.31 -6.72 3.77
C TYR A 117 24.07 -5.30 4.28
N CYS A 118 25.14 -4.53 4.42
CA CYS A 118 25.09 -3.07 4.47
C CYS A 118 26.12 -2.46 3.51
N VAL A 119 25.87 -1.23 3.08
CA VAL A 119 26.79 -0.45 2.24
C VAL A 119 27.62 0.47 3.12
N ARG A 120 28.94 0.41 2.96
CA ARG A 120 29.92 1.30 3.60
C ARG A 120 30.56 2.21 2.55
N LEU A 121 30.66 3.52 2.82
CA LEU A 121 31.36 4.43 1.90
C LEU A 121 32.84 4.56 2.28
N LYS A 122 33.69 4.66 1.25
CA LYS A 122 35.12 4.97 1.34
C LYS A 122 35.38 6.26 0.57
N VAL A 123 35.22 7.39 1.26
CA VAL A 123 35.34 8.74 0.69
C VAL A 123 36.44 9.51 1.42
N LYS A 124 37.20 10.34 0.70
CA LYS A 124 38.45 10.93 1.20
C LYS A 124 38.24 12.15 2.12
N ASP A 125 37.17 12.91 1.89
CA ASP A 125 37.07 14.29 2.38
C ASP A 125 35.99 14.51 3.46
N MET A 126 35.40 13.44 4.02
CA MET A 126 34.18 13.55 4.84
C MET A 126 34.31 12.90 6.22
N LEU A 127 34.12 13.72 7.26
CA LEU A 127 34.43 13.38 8.66
C LEU A 127 33.37 12.52 9.35
N GLN A 128 32.18 12.30 8.75
CA GLN A 128 31.09 11.55 9.37
C GLN A 128 30.32 10.70 8.34
N VAL A 129 30.91 9.57 7.98
CA VAL A 129 30.26 8.51 7.18
C VAL A 129 29.73 7.44 8.11
N VAL A 130 28.52 6.99 7.85
CA VAL A 130 27.92 5.85 8.55
C VAL A 130 27.46 4.81 7.54
N ASP A 131 27.53 3.54 7.91
CA ASP A 131 27.03 2.44 7.08
C ASP A 131 25.53 2.62 6.82
N SER A 132 25.03 2.05 5.72
CA SER A 132 23.59 1.95 5.51
C SER A 132 22.92 1.12 6.61
N TYR A 133 21.59 1.17 6.68
CA TYR A 133 20.87 0.10 7.37
C TYR A 133 21.13 -1.25 6.69
N VAL A 134 20.99 -2.31 7.47
CA VAL A 134 21.07 -3.68 6.97
C VAL A 134 19.87 -3.97 6.07
N PHE A 135 20.10 -4.65 4.95
CA PHE A 135 19.08 -5.09 4.02
C PHE A 135 19.34 -6.53 3.54
N LYS A 136 18.30 -7.13 2.97
CA LYS A 136 18.34 -8.49 2.41
C LYS A 136 18.59 -8.46 0.91
N ILE A 137 19.35 -9.43 0.42
CA ILE A 137 19.26 -9.87 -0.98
C ILE A 137 18.70 -11.29 -0.94
N ILE A 138 17.54 -11.49 -1.55
CA ILE A 138 16.82 -12.77 -1.52
C ILE A 138 15.93 -12.91 -2.76
N ASP A 139 15.88 -14.10 -3.34
CA ASP A 139 15.13 -14.39 -4.57
C ASP A 139 13.63 -14.14 -4.42
N SER A 140 13.06 -14.52 -3.27
CA SER A 140 11.65 -14.33 -2.92
C SER A 140 11.25 -12.88 -2.63
N PHE A 141 12.15 -11.89 -2.73
CA PHE A 141 11.92 -10.54 -2.22
C PHE A 141 10.61 -9.91 -2.72
N TYR A 142 10.39 -9.89 -4.04
CA TYR A 142 9.18 -9.28 -4.61
C TYR A 142 7.91 -10.06 -4.28
N LEU A 143 8.01 -11.39 -4.18
CA LEU A 143 6.89 -12.24 -3.76
C LEU A 143 6.53 -12.00 -2.29
N GLU A 144 7.50 -11.89 -1.39
CA GLU A 144 7.27 -11.54 0.01
C GLU A 144 6.65 -10.16 0.17
N MET A 145 7.12 -9.18 -0.60
CA MET A 145 6.55 -7.84 -0.62
C MET A 145 5.11 -7.84 -1.15
N ALA A 146 4.84 -8.57 -2.23
CA ALA A 146 3.50 -8.71 -2.78
C ALA A 146 2.55 -9.40 -1.79
N ARG A 147 3.00 -10.45 -1.08
CA ARG A 147 2.22 -11.10 -0.01
C ARG A 147 1.91 -10.15 1.14
N LYS A 148 2.89 -9.34 1.58
CA LYS A 148 2.68 -8.34 2.62
C LYS A 148 1.68 -7.27 2.20
N ALA A 149 1.79 -6.77 0.95
CA ALA A 149 0.86 -5.80 0.40
C ALA A 149 -0.55 -6.40 0.26
N ALA A 150 -0.69 -7.62 -0.25
CA ALA A 150 -1.97 -8.32 -0.33
C ALA A 150 -2.60 -8.56 1.05
N GLY A 151 -1.78 -8.82 2.07
CA GLY A 151 -2.24 -8.97 3.45
C GLY A 151 -2.85 -7.71 4.06
N TRP A 152 -2.59 -6.51 3.51
CA TRP A 152 -3.21 -5.27 3.97
C TRP A 152 -4.74 -5.32 3.85
N PHE A 153 -5.26 -5.82 2.74
CA PHE A 153 -6.71 -5.92 2.48
C PHE A 153 -7.44 -6.76 3.52
N TYR A 154 -6.82 -7.85 4.00
CA TYR A 154 -7.37 -8.66 5.08
C TYR A 154 -7.59 -7.86 6.37
N TYR A 155 -6.65 -6.96 6.71
CA TYR A 155 -6.78 -6.11 7.90
C TYR A 155 -7.82 -4.99 7.74
N GLN A 156 -8.21 -4.70 6.50
CA GLN A 156 -9.26 -3.72 6.19
C GLN A 156 -10.65 -4.36 6.14
N ARG A 157 -10.81 -5.67 6.38
CA ARG A 157 -12.13 -6.31 6.28
C ARG A 157 -13.16 -5.69 7.23
N CYS A 158 -14.23 -5.17 6.65
CA CYS A 158 -15.42 -4.66 7.32
C CYS A 158 -16.45 -5.78 7.51
N GLY A 159 -17.32 -5.72 8.53
CA GLY A 159 -18.40 -6.70 8.72
C GLY A 159 -17.98 -8.00 9.40
N THR A 160 -16.71 -8.15 9.79
CA THR A 160 -16.16 -9.36 10.43
C THR A 160 -15.15 -9.01 11.52
N GLU A 161 -14.93 -9.94 12.44
CA GLU A 161 -13.76 -9.89 13.31
C GLU A 161 -12.49 -10.07 12.49
N VAL A 162 -11.46 -9.30 12.83
CA VAL A 162 -10.08 -9.50 12.39
C VAL A 162 -9.26 -9.83 13.65
N PRO A 163 -9.00 -11.12 13.92
CA PRO A 163 -8.36 -11.57 15.16
C PRO A 163 -7.05 -10.83 15.46
N GLY A 164 -6.94 -10.32 16.68
CA GLY A 164 -5.79 -9.54 17.14
C GLY A 164 -5.80 -8.05 16.78
N TRP A 165 -6.79 -7.60 15.97
CA TRP A 165 -6.91 -6.21 15.53
C TRP A 165 -8.21 -5.56 16.01
N HIS A 166 -9.37 -6.10 15.64
CA HIS A 166 -10.67 -5.57 16.04
C HIS A 166 -11.78 -6.64 16.01
N LYS A 167 -12.85 -6.42 16.78
CA LYS A 167 -14.08 -7.24 16.73
C LYS A 167 -14.88 -6.96 15.46
N ALA A 168 -15.92 -7.77 15.20
CA ALA A 168 -16.85 -7.49 14.11
C ALA A 168 -17.42 -6.07 14.21
N CYS A 169 -17.33 -5.34 13.10
CA CYS A 169 -17.72 -3.95 12.96
C CYS A 169 -18.75 -3.81 11.84
N HIS A 170 -19.62 -2.79 11.93
CA HIS A 170 -20.55 -2.41 10.85
C HIS A 170 -21.38 -3.58 10.25
N ALA A 171 -21.69 -4.60 11.05
CA ALA A 171 -22.36 -5.82 10.59
C ALA A 171 -23.80 -5.60 10.10
N GLU A 172 -24.36 -4.41 10.35
CA GLU A 172 -25.71 -4.01 9.96
C GLU A 172 -25.72 -2.94 8.86
N ASP A 173 -24.59 -2.75 8.16
CA ASP A 173 -24.52 -1.86 7.01
C ASP A 173 -25.67 -2.13 6.04
N THR A 174 -26.40 -1.09 5.66
CA THR A 174 -27.62 -1.20 4.87
C THR A 174 -27.64 -0.19 3.74
N LEU A 175 -27.94 -0.65 2.53
CA LEU A 175 -28.38 0.19 1.42
C LEU A 175 -29.91 0.13 1.29
N ILE A 176 -30.58 1.28 1.27
CA ILE A 176 -32.03 1.39 1.04
C ILE A 176 -32.27 1.88 -0.38
N LEU A 177 -32.78 1.00 -1.24
CA LEU A 177 -33.10 1.34 -2.64
C LEU A 177 -34.29 2.31 -2.72
N LYS A 178 -34.46 2.98 -3.87
CA LYS A 178 -35.63 3.83 -4.14
C LYS A 178 -36.98 3.13 -3.94
N SER A 179 -37.03 1.80 -4.12
CA SER A 179 -38.22 0.98 -3.85
C SER A 179 -38.54 0.79 -2.36
N GLY A 180 -37.68 1.27 -1.46
CA GLY A 180 -37.74 1.02 -0.02
C GLY A 180 -37.15 -0.33 0.40
N LYS A 181 -36.71 -1.16 -0.56
CA LYS A 181 -36.05 -2.44 -0.26
C LYS A 181 -34.72 -2.17 0.45
N ARG A 182 -34.54 -2.83 1.60
CA ARG A 182 -33.29 -2.84 2.36
C ARG A 182 -32.40 -3.96 1.83
N ILE A 183 -31.14 -3.63 1.55
CA ILE A 183 -30.11 -4.53 1.06
C ILE A 183 -29.04 -4.61 2.14
N ASP A 184 -28.66 -5.83 2.51
CA ASP A 184 -27.47 -6.07 3.32
C ASP A 184 -26.25 -5.56 2.55
N ALA A 185 -25.54 -4.62 3.15
CA ALA A 185 -24.34 -4.02 2.62
C ALA A 185 -23.13 -4.26 3.53
N SER A 186 -23.20 -5.24 4.45
CA SER A 186 -22.07 -5.67 5.27
C SER A 186 -21.00 -6.42 4.45
N GLY A 187 -19.77 -6.44 4.97
CA GLY A 187 -18.60 -6.99 4.28
C GLY A 187 -17.79 -5.93 3.56
N GLY A 188 -16.88 -6.39 2.70
CA GLY A 188 -15.97 -5.54 1.92
C GLY A 188 -14.79 -5.03 2.73
N TRP A 189 -14.09 -4.03 2.21
CA TRP A 189 -12.96 -3.37 2.88
C TRP A 189 -13.31 -1.97 3.37
N HIS A 190 -12.71 -1.53 4.47
CA HIS A 190 -12.52 -0.12 4.77
C HIS A 190 -11.51 0.46 3.77
N ASP A 191 -11.84 1.56 3.11
CA ASP A 191 -11.05 2.08 1.98
C ASP A 191 -9.67 2.60 2.38
N ALA A 192 -9.60 3.28 3.53
CA ALA A 192 -8.34 3.83 4.00
C ALA A 192 -8.28 3.91 5.54
N GLY A 193 -8.05 5.12 6.07
CA GLY A 193 -7.96 5.38 7.50
C GLY A 193 -9.33 5.63 8.16
N ASP A 194 -10.34 5.98 7.37
CA ASP A 194 -11.75 5.93 7.75
C ASP A 194 -12.34 4.53 7.48
N TYR A 195 -13.56 4.31 7.95
CA TYR A 195 -14.26 3.03 7.81
C TYR A 195 -15.31 3.04 6.68
N GLY A 196 -15.27 4.06 5.81
CA GLY A 196 -16.08 4.12 4.60
C GLY A 196 -15.64 3.09 3.57
N LYS A 197 -16.57 2.74 2.69
CA LYS A 197 -16.36 1.73 1.64
C LYS A 197 -16.57 2.33 0.27
N TRP A 198 -15.48 2.48 -0.48
CA TRP A 198 -15.38 3.26 -1.71
C TRP A 198 -15.07 2.40 -2.92
N VAL A 199 -16.14 1.99 -3.62
CA VAL A 199 -16.11 1.10 -4.80
C VAL A 199 -15.00 1.45 -5.80
N SER A 200 -14.86 2.73 -6.16
CA SER A 200 -13.89 3.15 -7.19
C SER A 200 -12.44 2.95 -6.74
N SER A 201 -12.18 3.12 -5.44
CA SER A 201 -10.85 2.99 -4.83
C SER A 201 -10.52 1.53 -4.52
N GLU A 202 -11.52 0.71 -4.19
CA GLU A 202 -11.40 -0.72 -3.91
C GLU A 202 -11.20 -1.54 -5.20
N THR A 203 -11.79 -1.10 -6.31
CA THR A 203 -11.78 -1.80 -7.61
C THR A 203 -10.36 -2.17 -8.13
N PRO A 204 -9.36 -1.26 -8.12
CA PRO A 204 -7.97 -1.61 -8.44
C PRO A 204 -7.39 -2.70 -7.54
N GLY A 205 -7.77 -2.73 -6.26
CA GLY A 205 -7.35 -3.76 -5.31
C GLY A 205 -7.84 -5.15 -5.72
N VAL A 206 -9.13 -5.27 -6.08
CA VAL A 206 -9.72 -6.52 -6.60
C VAL A 206 -8.98 -7.00 -7.85
N TRP A 207 -8.72 -6.11 -8.81
CA TRP A 207 -7.98 -6.45 -10.02
C TRP A 207 -6.56 -6.93 -9.72
N ALA A 208 -5.85 -6.19 -8.86
CA ALA A 208 -4.46 -6.48 -8.51
C ALA A 208 -4.34 -7.82 -7.77
N LEU A 209 -5.22 -8.10 -6.81
CA LEU A 209 -5.25 -9.36 -6.07
C LEU A 209 -5.61 -10.56 -6.96
N ALA A 210 -6.60 -10.41 -7.84
CA ALA A 210 -6.94 -11.43 -8.82
C ALA A 210 -5.79 -11.67 -9.82
N SER A 211 -5.09 -10.61 -10.23
CA SER A 211 -3.89 -10.73 -11.09
C SER A 211 -2.75 -11.44 -10.35
N LEU A 212 -2.54 -11.10 -9.08
CA LEU A 212 -1.54 -11.76 -8.24
C LEU A 212 -1.81 -13.26 -8.11
N ALA A 213 -3.05 -13.65 -7.87
CA ALA A 213 -3.42 -15.06 -7.80
C ALA A 213 -3.18 -15.82 -9.10
N ASP A 214 -3.46 -15.19 -10.24
CA ASP A 214 -3.30 -15.76 -11.59
C ASP A 214 -1.82 -15.94 -11.97
N GLU A 215 -0.99 -14.92 -11.70
CA GLU A 215 0.45 -14.95 -11.98
C GLU A 215 1.19 -15.95 -11.09
N PHE A 216 0.86 -15.98 -9.79
CA PHE A 216 1.55 -16.84 -8.81
C PHE A 216 0.91 -18.23 -8.65
N LYS A 217 -0.14 -18.56 -9.41
CA LYS A 217 -0.74 -19.91 -9.53
C LYS A 217 -0.88 -20.71 -8.23
N GLY A 218 -1.25 -20.05 -7.14
CA GLY A 218 -1.42 -20.70 -5.82
C GLY A 218 -0.16 -20.86 -4.97
N GLU A 219 0.99 -20.29 -5.35
CA GLU A 219 2.17 -20.22 -4.46
C GLU A 219 1.86 -19.45 -3.15
N VAL A 220 0.89 -18.54 -3.21
CA VAL A 220 0.30 -17.89 -2.04
C VAL A 220 -0.98 -18.64 -1.66
N GLN A 221 -0.85 -19.58 -0.74
CA GLN A 221 -1.98 -20.38 -0.25
C GLN A 221 -2.88 -19.53 0.67
N GLY A 222 -4.19 -19.67 0.49
CA GLY A 222 -5.20 -19.17 1.42
C GLY A 222 -5.60 -20.24 2.43
N ASN A 223 -6.56 -19.92 3.30
CA ASN A 223 -6.96 -20.82 4.39
C ASN A 223 -8.04 -21.82 3.97
N SER A 224 -8.69 -21.61 2.82
CA SER A 224 -9.85 -22.37 2.33
C SER A 224 -9.54 -23.27 1.12
N GLY A 225 -8.27 -23.46 0.76
CA GLY A 225 -7.87 -24.14 -0.48
C GLY A 225 -8.05 -23.27 -1.74
N VAL A 226 -8.40 -22.00 -1.56
CA VAL A 226 -8.34 -20.94 -2.58
C VAL A 226 -7.00 -20.22 -2.47
N PRO A 227 -6.35 -19.79 -3.57
CA PRO A 227 -5.18 -18.91 -3.49
C PRO A 227 -5.48 -17.67 -2.64
N GLY A 228 -4.64 -17.35 -1.66
CA GLY A 228 -4.91 -16.32 -0.65
C GLY A 228 -5.30 -14.95 -1.24
N PRO A 229 -4.57 -14.43 -2.26
CA PRO A 229 -4.97 -13.19 -2.92
C PRO A 229 -6.33 -13.28 -3.62
N LEU A 230 -6.67 -14.44 -4.19
CA LEU A 230 -7.97 -14.65 -4.82
C LEU A 230 -9.09 -14.75 -3.77
N GLU A 231 -8.83 -15.39 -2.63
CA GLU A 231 -9.76 -15.44 -1.50
C GLU A 231 -10.09 -14.02 -1.01
N GLU A 232 -9.07 -13.16 -0.90
CA GLU A 232 -9.26 -11.76 -0.52
C GLU A 232 -9.97 -10.95 -1.62
N ALA A 233 -9.63 -11.13 -2.89
CA ALA A 233 -10.37 -10.51 -4.00
C ALA A 233 -11.85 -10.93 -4.03
N ALA A 234 -12.14 -12.20 -3.69
CA ALA A 234 -13.48 -12.74 -3.62
C ALA A 234 -14.28 -12.17 -2.44
N TRP A 235 -13.63 -11.83 -1.32
CA TRP A 235 -14.26 -11.13 -0.19
C TRP A 235 -14.88 -9.81 -0.65
N GLU A 236 -14.10 -9.00 -1.34
CA GLU A 236 -14.57 -7.72 -1.87
C GLU A 236 -15.57 -7.89 -3.01
N ALA A 237 -15.33 -8.85 -3.92
CA ALA A 237 -16.28 -9.14 -5.00
C ALA A 237 -17.67 -9.51 -4.47
N LYS A 238 -17.77 -10.24 -3.35
CA LYS A 238 -19.04 -10.53 -2.67
C LYS A 238 -19.74 -9.25 -2.23
N TYR A 239 -19.01 -8.31 -1.62
CA TYR A 239 -19.56 -7.02 -1.22
C TYR A 239 -20.00 -6.18 -2.44
N LEU A 240 -19.16 -6.04 -3.46
CA LEU A 240 -19.50 -5.33 -4.69
C LEU A 240 -20.76 -5.89 -5.37
N CYS A 241 -20.95 -7.21 -5.33
CA CYS A 241 -22.17 -7.87 -5.85
C CYS A 241 -23.44 -7.53 -5.06
N LYS A 242 -23.32 -7.29 -3.74
CA LYS A 242 -24.43 -6.86 -2.88
C LYS A 242 -24.85 -5.42 -3.17
N VAL A 243 -23.89 -4.53 -3.41
CA VAL A 243 -24.17 -3.10 -3.62
C VAL A 243 -24.37 -2.72 -5.09
N TYR A 244 -24.39 -3.68 -6.02
CA TYR A 244 -24.71 -3.43 -7.43
C TYR A 244 -26.23 -3.45 -7.68
N HIS A 245 -26.79 -2.29 -8.01
CA HIS A 245 -28.20 -2.13 -8.35
C HIS A 245 -28.41 -1.05 -9.41
N ASN A 246 -29.30 -1.31 -10.36
CA ASN A 246 -29.73 -0.36 -11.41
C ASN A 246 -28.55 0.17 -12.24
N GLY A 247 -27.60 -0.70 -12.61
CA GLY A 247 -26.42 -0.30 -13.40
C GLY A 247 -25.34 0.44 -12.61
N VAL A 248 -25.46 0.54 -11.28
CA VAL A 248 -24.56 1.31 -10.42
C VAL A 248 -24.08 0.47 -9.24
N PHE A 249 -22.81 0.60 -8.89
CA PHE A 249 -22.25 0.13 -7.62
C PHE A 249 -22.39 1.25 -6.59
N HIS A 250 -23.27 1.06 -5.61
CA HIS A 250 -23.60 2.08 -4.61
C HIS A 250 -22.53 2.14 -3.51
N LEU A 251 -22.22 3.36 -3.08
CA LEU A 251 -21.27 3.68 -2.02
C LEU A 251 -21.94 3.53 -0.65
N ILE A 252 -21.25 2.92 0.32
CA ILE A 252 -21.74 2.80 1.70
C ILE A 252 -20.87 3.69 2.60
N PHE A 253 -21.29 4.94 2.73
CA PHE A 253 -20.54 6.04 3.34
C PHE A 253 -21.48 7.05 4.00
N THR A 254 -21.00 7.74 5.05
CA THR A 254 -21.73 8.75 5.83
C THR A 254 -20.80 9.90 6.30
N PRO A 255 -20.89 11.13 5.76
CA PRO A 255 -19.86 12.18 5.93
C PRO A 255 -19.37 12.51 7.33
N VAL A 256 -20.18 12.28 8.37
CA VAL A 256 -19.80 12.57 9.76
C VAL A 256 -18.83 11.52 10.30
N MET A 257 -19.09 10.24 10.00
CA MET A 257 -18.29 9.11 10.50
C MET A 257 -16.96 9.03 9.76
N GLU A 258 -17.00 9.24 8.44
CA GLU A 258 -15.80 9.21 7.61
C GLU A 258 -15.13 10.59 7.41
N ASN A 259 -15.35 11.51 8.34
CA ASN A 259 -14.62 12.77 8.34
C ASN A 259 -13.19 12.55 8.85
N VAL A 260 -12.17 12.93 8.08
CA VAL A 260 -10.75 12.74 8.45
C VAL A 260 -10.34 13.44 9.76
N CYS A 261 -11.13 14.39 10.25
CA CYS A 261 -10.90 15.07 11.53
C CYS A 261 -11.72 14.48 12.69
N VAL A 262 -12.49 13.41 12.46
CA VAL A 262 -13.32 12.73 13.45
C VAL A 262 -12.82 11.30 13.58
N TRP A 263 -12.56 10.87 14.82
CA TRP A 263 -12.23 9.49 15.10
C TRP A 263 -13.09 8.98 16.27
N LEU A 264 -14.02 8.08 15.96
CA LEU A 264 -14.96 7.50 16.93
C LEU A 264 -14.36 6.30 17.69
N GLY A 265 -13.11 5.95 17.39
CA GLY A 265 -12.38 4.84 18.00
C GLY A 265 -12.17 3.67 17.03
N ALA A 266 -11.93 2.49 17.58
CA ALA A 266 -11.83 1.25 16.80
C ALA A 266 -13.14 0.95 16.04
N PRO A 267 -13.10 0.23 14.90
CA PRO A 267 -14.23 0.13 13.98
C PRO A 267 -15.49 -0.49 14.61
N GLU A 268 -15.36 -1.38 15.59
CA GLU A 268 -16.50 -1.97 16.30
C GLU A 268 -17.24 -0.98 17.22
N LYS A 269 -16.69 0.20 17.45
CA LYS A 269 -17.31 1.27 18.25
C LYS A 269 -18.11 2.25 17.38
N GLU A 270 -17.92 2.22 16.08
CA GLU A 270 -18.66 3.04 15.14
C GLU A 270 -19.99 2.36 14.77
N PRO A 271 -21.12 3.08 14.73
CA PRO A 271 -22.38 2.48 14.34
C PRO A 271 -22.37 2.08 12.86
N SER A 272 -23.15 1.06 12.52
CA SER A 272 -23.36 0.64 11.13
C SER A 272 -23.96 1.75 10.28
N ARG A 273 -23.59 1.78 9.00
CA ARG A 273 -24.06 2.78 8.04
C ARG A 273 -25.42 2.38 7.48
N VAL A 274 -26.37 3.32 7.47
CA VAL A 274 -27.66 3.15 6.77
C VAL A 274 -27.77 4.26 5.73
N VAL A 275 -27.62 3.87 4.47
CA VAL A 275 -27.50 4.79 3.34
C VAL A 275 -28.65 4.54 2.37
N THR A 276 -29.36 5.59 1.97
CA THR A 276 -30.33 5.49 0.88
C THR A 276 -29.62 5.59 -0.47
N GLU A 277 -30.18 4.97 -1.51
CA GLU A 277 -29.69 5.09 -2.90
C GLU A 277 -29.54 6.55 -3.32
N ALA A 278 -30.46 7.44 -2.90
CA ALA A 278 -30.35 8.87 -3.17
C ALA A 278 -29.11 9.49 -2.50
N GLN A 279 -28.86 9.20 -1.22
CA GLN A 279 -27.68 9.68 -0.50
C GLN A 279 -26.39 9.16 -1.12
N SER A 280 -26.32 7.86 -1.46
CA SER A 280 -25.15 7.28 -2.12
C SER A 280 -24.81 8.04 -3.41
N LEU A 281 -25.81 8.30 -4.26
CA LEU A 281 -25.62 8.96 -5.55
C LEU A 281 -25.31 10.45 -5.40
N GLU A 282 -25.84 11.10 -4.36
CA GLU A 282 -25.55 12.51 -4.04
C GLU A 282 -24.08 12.70 -3.65
N TYR A 283 -23.49 11.76 -2.89
CA TYR A 283 -22.08 11.85 -2.51
C TYR A 283 -21.14 11.57 -3.69
N SER A 284 -21.41 10.49 -4.41
CA SER A 284 -20.60 10.10 -5.56
C SER A 284 -21.49 9.37 -6.54
N THR A 285 -21.79 10.02 -7.67
CA THR A 285 -22.34 9.33 -8.83
C THR A 285 -21.16 8.75 -9.60
N PRO A 286 -20.94 7.42 -9.56
CA PRO A 286 -19.77 6.83 -10.21
C PRO A 286 -19.87 7.03 -11.72
N PRO A 287 -18.79 7.49 -12.38
CA PRO A 287 -18.80 7.58 -13.83
C PRO A 287 -18.94 6.19 -14.44
N VAL A 288 -19.49 6.11 -15.66
CA VAL A 288 -19.65 4.85 -16.40
C VAL A 288 -18.31 4.09 -16.50
N SER A 289 -17.20 4.80 -16.67
CA SER A 289 -15.85 4.22 -16.67
C SER A 289 -15.51 3.46 -15.39
N SER A 290 -15.88 3.98 -14.22
CA SER A 290 -15.66 3.29 -12.94
C SER A 290 -16.49 2.01 -12.88
N THR A 291 -17.75 2.07 -13.29
CA THR A 291 -18.64 0.89 -13.32
C THR A 291 -18.10 -0.19 -14.25
N ILE A 292 -17.57 0.19 -15.42
CA ILE A 292 -16.91 -0.73 -16.37
C ILE A 292 -15.68 -1.38 -15.74
N LEU A 293 -14.82 -0.60 -15.07
CA LEU A 293 -13.62 -1.13 -14.42
C LEU A 293 -13.97 -2.12 -13.30
N THR A 294 -14.96 -1.79 -12.46
CA THR A 294 -15.44 -2.70 -11.40
C THR A 294 -15.99 -3.99 -12.01
N ALA A 295 -16.79 -3.90 -13.07
CA ALA A 295 -17.31 -5.07 -13.78
C ALA A 295 -16.20 -5.91 -14.44
N ALA A 296 -15.13 -5.29 -14.95
CA ALA A 296 -13.96 -5.99 -15.48
C ALA A 296 -13.20 -6.74 -14.37
N SER A 297 -13.04 -6.11 -13.20
CA SER A 297 -12.49 -6.77 -12.00
C SER A 297 -13.32 -7.96 -11.56
N LEU A 298 -14.66 -7.83 -11.53
CA LEU A 298 -15.57 -8.93 -11.20
C LEU A 298 -15.47 -10.08 -12.21
N ALA A 299 -15.36 -9.80 -13.51
CA ALA A 299 -15.16 -10.86 -14.51
C ALA A 299 -13.82 -11.59 -14.35
N ARG A 300 -12.75 -10.87 -13.98
CA ARG A 300 -11.47 -11.49 -13.68
C ARG A 300 -11.57 -12.43 -12.47
N VAL A 301 -12.20 -11.96 -11.38
CA VAL A 301 -12.48 -12.80 -10.20
C VAL A 301 -13.33 -14.00 -10.59
N ALA A 302 -14.41 -13.81 -11.36
CA ALA A 302 -15.31 -14.88 -11.76
C ALA A 302 -14.59 -16.03 -12.48
N ARG A 303 -13.70 -15.72 -13.43
CA ARG A 303 -12.90 -16.73 -14.13
C ARG A 303 -12.07 -17.58 -13.17
N LEU A 304 -11.45 -16.94 -12.18
CA LEU A 304 -10.51 -17.59 -11.26
C LEU A 304 -11.23 -18.32 -10.12
N ILE A 305 -12.34 -17.77 -9.62
CA ILE A 305 -13.07 -18.31 -8.48
C ILE A 305 -14.08 -19.40 -8.88
N LEU A 306 -14.44 -19.53 -10.16
CA LEU A 306 -15.39 -20.54 -10.65
C LEU A 306 -15.18 -21.97 -10.11
N PRO A 307 -13.96 -22.54 -10.05
CA PRO A 307 -13.74 -23.87 -9.49
C PRO A 307 -13.93 -23.95 -7.97
N HIS A 308 -14.01 -22.82 -7.27
CA HIS A 308 -14.06 -22.72 -5.80
C HIS A 308 -15.40 -22.20 -5.27
N ASP A 309 -16.01 -21.24 -5.95
CA ASP A 309 -17.27 -20.57 -5.57
C ASP A 309 -18.08 -20.24 -6.84
N LYS A 310 -18.85 -21.22 -7.32
CA LYS A 310 -19.64 -21.09 -8.55
C LYS A 310 -20.74 -20.03 -8.42
N GLU A 311 -21.34 -19.89 -7.23
CA GLU A 311 -22.41 -18.92 -7.00
C GLU A 311 -21.89 -17.48 -7.15
N LEU A 312 -20.75 -17.17 -6.52
CA LEU A 312 -20.11 -15.88 -6.70
C LEU A 312 -19.70 -15.67 -8.16
N ALA A 313 -19.10 -16.66 -8.81
CA ALA A 313 -18.67 -16.54 -10.20
C ALA A 313 -19.84 -16.20 -11.14
N ASP A 314 -20.96 -16.91 -11.00
CA ASP A 314 -22.17 -16.68 -11.80
C ASP A 314 -22.74 -15.28 -11.54
N ARG A 315 -22.76 -14.82 -10.28
CA ARG A 315 -23.23 -13.49 -9.92
C ARG A 315 -22.35 -12.40 -10.54
N CYS A 316 -21.03 -12.53 -10.43
CA CYS A 316 -20.07 -11.62 -11.06
C CYS A 316 -20.26 -11.57 -12.59
N ILE A 317 -20.39 -12.73 -13.25
CA ILE A 317 -20.63 -12.82 -14.71
C ILE A 317 -21.93 -12.11 -15.11
N SER A 318 -23.00 -12.31 -14.35
CA SER A 318 -24.29 -11.65 -14.59
C SER A 318 -24.16 -10.13 -14.57
N ILE A 319 -23.49 -9.60 -13.53
CA ILE A 319 -23.26 -8.15 -13.41
C ILE A 319 -22.39 -7.64 -14.56
N THR A 320 -21.30 -8.34 -14.90
CA THR A 320 -20.43 -7.89 -16.00
C THR A 320 -21.15 -7.85 -17.34
N ARG A 321 -22.02 -8.82 -17.64
CA ARG A 321 -22.82 -8.81 -18.87
C ARG A 321 -23.80 -7.64 -18.91
N GLU A 322 -24.44 -7.33 -17.78
CA GLU A 322 -25.32 -6.16 -17.68
C GLU A 322 -24.54 -4.86 -17.93
N VAL A 323 -23.40 -4.68 -17.26
CA VAL A 323 -22.54 -3.51 -17.44
C VAL A 323 -22.00 -3.40 -18.86
N GLN A 324 -21.61 -4.51 -19.49
CA GLN A 324 -21.16 -4.53 -20.88
C GLN A 324 -22.27 -4.01 -21.81
N ASN A 325 -23.51 -4.48 -21.64
CA ASN A 325 -24.65 -4.03 -22.44
C ASN A 325 -25.01 -2.55 -22.20
N LEU A 326 -24.73 -2.01 -21.00
CA LEU A 326 -24.87 -0.59 -20.71
C LEU A 326 -23.76 0.23 -21.39
N ALA A 327 -22.52 -0.24 -21.31
CA ALA A 327 -21.36 0.44 -21.89
C ALA A 327 -21.49 0.62 -23.42
N THR A 328 -21.92 -0.42 -24.14
CA THR A 328 -22.13 -0.39 -25.59
C THR A 328 -23.23 0.58 -26.04
N LYS A 329 -24.04 1.12 -25.12
CA LYS A 329 -25.05 2.14 -25.43
C LYS A 329 -24.54 3.57 -25.22
N VAL A 330 -23.49 3.73 -24.42
CA VAL A 330 -22.91 5.03 -24.05
C VAL A 330 -21.79 5.41 -25.02
N ASP A 331 -21.02 4.44 -25.50
CA ASP A 331 -19.98 4.59 -26.54
C ASP A 331 -20.04 3.34 -27.46
N PRO A 332 -20.84 3.37 -28.55
CA PRO A 332 -21.21 2.19 -29.34
C PRO A 332 -20.10 1.55 -30.18
#